data_AF-A0A7C5ALE9-F1
#
_entry.id   AF-A0A7C5ALE9-F1
#
_cell.length_a   1.000
_cell.length_b   1.000
_cell.length_c   1.000
_cell.angle_alpha   90.00
_cell.angle_beta   90.00
_cell.angle_gamma   90.00
#
_symmetry.space_group_name_H-M   'P 1'
#
loop_
_entity.id
_entity.type
_entity.pdbx_description
1 polymer ?
#
loop_
_entity_poly.entity_id
_entity_poly.type
_entity_poly.pdbx_seq_one_letter_code
_entity_poly.pdbx_strand_id
1 'polypeptide(L)' 'MGKVYDKKRRLALRRRQKRREKLKKLKLQYLNAKTETEKAQIISKMNRIAPHLAVRAYLAE' A
#
# COMPACT_ATOMS: atom_id res chain seq x y z
N MET A 1 5.38 6.09 -33.05
CA MET A 1 5.68 5.65 -31.66
C MET A 1 4.45 5.76 -30.72
N GLY A 2 3.27 5.22 -31.06
CA GLY A 2 2.01 5.55 -30.34
C GLY A 2 1.36 4.46 -29.46
N LYS A 3 1.60 3.16 -29.72
CA LYS A 3 0.78 2.07 -29.13
C LYS A 3 1.46 1.26 -28.02
N VAL A 4 2.80 1.23 -27.98
CA VAL A 4 3.55 0.42 -27.00
C VAL A 4 3.68 1.12 -25.64
N TYR A 5 3.74 2.45 -25.63
CA TYR A 5 3.90 3.26 -24.40
C TYR A 5 2.66 3.19 -23.50
N ASP A 6 1.47 3.11 -24.11
CA ASP A 6 0.20 3.05 -23.41
C ASP A 6 0.03 1.73 -22.61
N LYS A 7 0.40 0.57 -23.17
CA LYS A 7 0.27 -0.72 -22.44
C LYS A 7 1.17 -0.76 -21.19
N LYS A 8 2.42 -0.31 -21.31
CA LYS A 8 3.36 -0.23 -20.16
C LYS A 8 2.87 0.79 -19.12
N ARG A 9 2.40 1.96 -19.56
CA ARG A 9 1.81 2.99 -18.69
C ARG A 9 0.57 2.48 -17.96
N ARG A 10 -0.38 1.83 -18.65
CA ARG A 10 -1.58 1.23 -18.04
C ARG A 10 -1.24 0.15 -17.02
N LEU A 11 -0.25 -0.69 -17.31
CA LEU A 11 0.24 -1.69 -16.34
C LEU A 11 0.85 -1.04 -15.10
N ALA A 12 1.67 0.00 -15.26
CA ALA A 12 2.23 0.75 -14.14
C ALA A 12 1.13 1.41 -13.29
N LEU A 13 0.14 2.03 -13.94
CA LEU A 13 -1.02 2.63 -13.26
C LEU A 13 -1.83 1.58 -12.50
N ARG A 14 -2.14 0.44 -13.11
CA ARG A 14 -2.83 -0.68 -12.43
C ARG A 14 -2.04 -1.20 -11.24
N ARG A 15 -0.72 -1.37 -11.35
CA ARG A 15 0.14 -1.78 -10.23
C ARG A 15 0.11 -0.75 -9.10
N ARG A 16 0.13 0.54 -9.42
CA ARG A 16 0.02 1.64 -8.45
C ARG A 16 -1.33 1.63 -7.74
N GLN A 17 -2.43 1.47 -8.49
CA GLN A 17 -3.79 1.37 -7.94
C GLN A 17 -3.92 0.18 -6.98
N LYS A 18 -3.52 -1.03 -7.42
CA LYS A 18 -3.54 -2.23 -6.58
C LYS A 18 -2.71 -2.07 -5.29
N ARG A 19 -1.55 -1.40 -5.37
CA ARG A 19 -0.72 -1.10 -4.20
C ARG A 19 -1.47 -0.19 -3.21
N ARG A 20 -2.09 0.88 -3.71
CA ARG A 20 -2.89 1.81 -2.89
C ARG A 20 -4.07 1.09 -2.21
N GLU A 21 -4.81 0.28 -2.95
CA GLU A 21 -5.92 -0.51 -2.41
C GLU A 21 -5.44 -1.47 -1.30
N LYS A 22 -4.32 -2.15 -1.52
CA LYS A 22 -3.74 -3.05 -0.51
C LYS A 22 -3.33 -2.30 0.75
N LEU A 23 -2.71 -1.13 0.61
CA LEU A 23 -2.36 -0.26 1.74
C LEU A 23 -3.59 0.27 2.47
N LYS A 24 -4.67 0.62 1.76
CA LYS A 24 -5.95 1.02 2.35
C LYS A 24 -6.56 -0.12 3.17
N LYS A 25 -6.55 -1.35 2.66
CA LYS A 25 -7.02 -2.53 3.39
C LYS A 25 -6.19 -2.78 4.66
N LEU A 26 -4.86 -2.68 4.57
CA LEU A 26 -3.98 -2.83 5.72
C LEU A 26 -4.19 -1.72 6.76
N LYS A 27 -4.42 -0.47 6.33
CA LYS A 27 -4.79 0.63 7.23
C LYS A 27 -6.07 0.34 8.01
N LEU A 28 -7.13 -0.13 7.34
CA LEU A 28 -8.37 -0.52 8.02
C LEU A 28 -8.15 -1.67 9.00
N GLN A 29 -7.35 -2.68 8.62
CA GLN A 29 -6.98 -3.76 9.53
C GLN A 29 -6.20 -3.25 10.74
N TYR A 30 -5.30 -2.28 10.57
CA TYR A 30 -4.54 -1.67 11.65
C TYR A 30 -5.44 -0.92 12.63
N LEU A 31 -6.42 -0.17 12.12
CA LEU A 31 -7.40 0.57 12.93
C LEU A 31 -8.30 -0.37 13.73
N ASN A 32 -8.64 -1.53 13.16
CA ASN A 32 -9.48 -2.53 13.81
C ASN A 32 -8.71 -3.49 14.73
N ALA A 33 -7.38 -3.55 14.61
CA ALA A 33 -6.55 -4.45 15.40
C ALA A 33 -6.58 -4.04 16.88
N LYS A 34 -6.79 -5.01 17.76
CA LYS A 34 -6.90 -4.77 19.21
C LYS A 34 -5.56 -4.94 19.92
N THR A 35 -4.68 -5.78 19.36
CA THR A 35 -3.40 -6.10 19.97
C THR A 35 -2.25 -5.35 19.32
N GLU A 36 -1.22 -5.06 20.11
CA GLU A 36 0.00 -4.41 19.61
C GLU A 36 0.78 -5.31 18.65
N THR A 37 0.72 -6.62 18.85
CA THR A 37 1.37 -7.62 17.98
C THR A 37 0.75 -7.63 16.59
N GLU A 38 -0.58 -7.61 16.46
CA GLU A 38 -1.27 -7.50 15.17
C GLU A 38 -0.93 -6.19 14.47
N LYS A 39 -0.94 -5.07 15.22
CA LYS A 39 -0.56 -3.75 14.71
C LYS A 39 0.87 -3.75 14.15
N ALA A 40 1.83 -4.35 14.86
CA ALA A 40 3.22 -4.47 14.42
C ALA A 40 3.36 -5.34 13.15
N GLN A 41 2.62 -6.45 13.07
CA GLN A 41 2.61 -7.29 11.86
C GLN A 41 2.05 -6.54 10.65
N ILE A 42 1.01 -5.74 10.83
CA ILE A 42 0.40 -4.94 9.77
C ILE A 42 1.36 -3.85 9.30
N ILE A 43 2.02 -3.13 10.21
CA ILE A 43 3.06 -2.15 9.88
C ILE A 43 4.19 -2.80 9.08
N SER A 44 4.68 -3.96 9.52
CA SER A 44 5.73 -4.71 8.80
C SER A 44 5.29 -5.09 7.38
N LYS A 45 4.05 -5.54 7.21
CA LYS A 45 3.46 -5.81 5.88
C LYS A 45 3.41 -4.54 5.01
N MET A 46 3.03 -3.40 5.58
CA MET A 46 2.98 -2.12 4.86
C MET A 46 4.38 -1.66 4.43
N ASN A 47 5.38 -1.74 5.31
CA ASN A 47 6.77 -1.42 4.99
C ASN A 47 7.35 -2.30 3.87
N ARG A 48 7.04 -3.61 3.87
CA ARG A 48 7.45 -4.53 2.79
C ARG A 48 6.84 -4.17 1.43
N ILE A 49 5.60 -3.68 1.41
CA ILE A 49 4.87 -3.34 0.18
C ILE A 49 5.30 -1.97 -0.37
N ALA A 50 5.55 -1.02 0.52
CA ALA A 50 5.91 0.35 0.20
C ALA A 50 6.99 0.85 1.15
N PRO A 51 8.27 0.46 0.93
CA PRO A 51 9.37 0.83 1.83
C PRO A 51 9.63 2.34 1.87
N HIS A 52 9.30 3.05 0.78
CA HIS A 52 9.42 4.50 0.69
C HIS A 52 8.24 5.25 1.32
N LEU A 53 7.18 4.55 1.73
CA LEU A 53 6.03 5.18 2.39
C LEU A 53 6.37 5.35 3.87
N ALA A 54 6.27 6.57 4.38
CA ALA A 54 6.30 6.82 5.81
C ALA A 54 5.02 6.24 6.45
N VAL A 55 5.03 4.94 6.77
CA VAL A 55 3.84 4.21 7.23
C VAL A 55 3.21 4.87 8.46
N ARG A 56 4.02 5.41 9.38
CA ARG A 56 3.52 6.13 10.56
C ARG A 56 2.73 7.39 10.19
N ALA A 57 3.21 8.20 9.25
CA ALA A 57 2.48 9.38 8.79
C ALA A 57 1.19 8.99 8.06
N TYR A 58 1.25 7.94 7.23
CA TYR A 58 0.09 7.45 6.48
C TYR A 58 -1.03 6.86 7.37
N LEU A 59 -0.66 6.32 8.53
CA LEU A 59 -1.63 5.84 9.53
C LEU A 59 -2.23 6.98 10.37
N ALA A 60 -1.57 8.14 10.42
CA ALA A 60 -2.02 9.33 11.17
C ALA A 60 -2.94 10.26 10.36
N GLU A 61 -2.84 10.24 9.03
CA GLU A 61 -3.86 10.81 8.10
C GLU A 61 -5.23 10.15 8.28
#